data_AF-F1LDH5-F1
#
_entry.id   AF-F1LDH5-F1
#
_cell.length_a   1.000
_cell.length_b   1.000
_cell.length_c   1.000
_cell.angle_alpha   90.00
_cell.angle_beta   90.00
_cell.angle_gamma   90.00
#
_symmetry.space_group_name_H-M   'P 1'
#
loop_
_entity.id
_entity.type
_entity.pdbx_description
1 polymer ?
#
loop_
_entity_poly.entity_id
_entity_poly.type
_entity_poly.pdbx_seq_one_letter_code
_entity_poly.pdbx_strand_id
1 'polypeptide(L)'
;MKEAESYKARLEECQKIHDFSNNCTKPPSFCGGNDIKMYNFAGCIVLGNKLYKNGEHTFVTFHLTTMLSWIISTKILLNSIGSNRWNGFPKTHHF
;
A
#
# COMPACT_ATOMS: atom_id res chain seq x y z
N MET A 1 -11.55 -15.24 19.28
CA MET A 1 -11.32 -14.45 20.51
C MET A 1 -10.54 -15.23 21.57
N LYS A 2 -10.88 -16.50 21.88
CA LYS A 2 -10.15 -17.34 22.85
C LYS A 2 -8.62 -17.42 22.66
N GLU A 3 -8.14 -17.44 21.41
CA GLU A 3 -6.70 -17.51 21.11
C GLU A 3 -5.95 -16.21 21.43
N ALA A 4 -6.58 -15.06 21.26
CA ALA A 4 -5.97 -13.77 21.59
C ALA A 4 -5.85 -13.58 23.12
N GLU A 5 -6.86 -14.03 23.86
CA GLU A 5 -6.87 -14.00 25.32
C GLU A 5 -5.80 -14.93 25.91
N SER A 6 -5.67 -16.16 25.37
CA SER A 6 -4.64 -17.10 25.83
C SER A 6 -3.23 -16.62 25.49
N TYR A 7 -3.05 -15.96 24.34
CA TYR A 7 -1.77 -15.34 23.99
C TYR A 7 -1.42 -14.19 24.93
N LYS A 8 -2.40 -13.35 25.29
CA LYS A 8 -2.18 -12.25 26.26
C LYS A 8 -1.73 -12.78 27.62
N ALA A 9 -2.38 -13.80 28.15
CA ALA A 9 -1.99 -14.41 29.43
C ALA A 9 -0.56 -14.97 29.38
N ARG A 10 -0.20 -15.66 28.30
CA ARG A 10 1.16 -16.19 28.10
C ARG A 10 2.21 -15.09 27.99
N LEU A 11 1.90 -13.99 27.30
CA LEU A 11 2.79 -12.82 27.24
C LEU A 11 3.06 -12.24 28.62
N GLU A 12 2.04 -12.11 29.47
CA GLU A 12 2.19 -11.60 30.84
C GLU A 12 3.05 -12.53 31.70
N GLU A 13 2.93 -13.85 31.55
CA GLU A 13 3.79 -14.82 32.24
C GLU A 13 5.25 -14.74 31.75
N CYS A 14 5.45 -14.68 30.44
CA CYS A 14 6.78 -14.54 29.83
C CYS A 14 7.45 -13.22 30.24
N GLN A 15 6.69 -12.14 30.37
CA GLN A 15 7.19 -10.85 30.86
C GLN A 15 7.67 -10.92 32.31
N LYS A 16 7.01 -11.69 33.18
CA LYS A 16 7.43 -11.87 34.59
C LYS A 16 8.77 -12.57 34.73
N ILE A 17 9.09 -13.48 33.81
CA ILE A 17 10.38 -14.18 33.77
C ILE A 17 11.38 -13.49 32.83
N HIS A 18 11.04 -12.32 32.29
CA HIS A 18 11.84 -11.54 31.34
C HIS A 18 12.26 -12.31 30.08
N ASP A 19 11.48 -13.29 29.65
CA ASP A 19 11.73 -14.06 28.43
C ASP A 19 10.84 -13.54 27.29
N PHE A 20 11.44 -12.78 26.38
CA PHE A 20 10.76 -12.24 25.19
C PHE A 20 10.97 -13.11 23.93
N SER A 21 11.52 -14.31 24.09
CA SER A 21 11.78 -15.20 22.97
C SER A 21 10.48 -15.73 22.36
N ASN A 22 10.58 -16.17 21.10
CA ASN A 22 9.48 -16.84 20.40
C ASN A 22 9.13 -18.20 21.03
N ASN A 23 10.04 -18.79 21.81
CA ASN A 23 9.81 -20.05 22.51
C ASN A 23 8.85 -19.90 23.70
N CYS A 24 8.95 -18.77 24.42
CA CYS A 24 8.05 -18.45 25.52
C CYS A 24 6.75 -17.84 24.99
N THR A 25 6.85 -16.75 24.24
CA THR A 25 5.68 -15.98 23.79
C THR A 25 4.82 -16.77 22.80
N LYS A 26 5.43 -17.63 21.97
CA LYS A 26 4.77 -18.44 20.92
C LYS A 26 3.75 -17.60 20.16
N PRO A 27 4.21 -16.60 19.37
CA PRO A 27 3.32 -15.69 18.68
C PRO A 27 2.43 -16.48 17.71
N PRO A 28 1.11 -16.30 17.77
CA PRO A 28 0.16 -16.92 16.84
C PRO A 28 0.26 -16.26 15.46
N SER A 29 -0.30 -16.92 14.44
CA SER A 29 -0.21 -16.47 13.04
C SER A 29 -0.77 -15.07 12.79
N PHE A 30 -1.73 -14.61 13.61
CA PHE A 30 -2.31 -13.27 13.48
C PHE A 30 -1.36 -12.13 13.88
N CYS A 31 -0.29 -12.39 14.64
CA CYS A 31 0.72 -11.39 14.96
C CYS A 31 1.57 -10.99 13.74
N GLY A 32 1.45 -11.74 12.65
CA GLY A 32 2.29 -11.58 11.47
C GLY A 32 3.62 -12.32 11.61
N GLY A 33 4.24 -12.63 10.48
CA GLY A 33 5.51 -13.34 10.45
C GLY A 33 6.66 -12.56 11.07
N ASN A 34 7.70 -13.27 11.53
CA ASN A 34 8.93 -12.66 12.07
C ASN A 34 9.72 -11.89 11.01
N ASP A 35 9.36 -12.05 9.74
CA ASP A 35 9.96 -11.46 8.55
C ASP A 35 9.30 -10.14 8.12
N ILE A 36 8.27 -9.68 8.85
CA ILE A 36 7.62 -8.41 8.56
C ILE A 36 8.58 -7.26 8.85
N LYS A 37 8.95 -6.54 7.79
CA LYS A 37 9.79 -5.35 7.90
C LYS A 37 8.96 -4.15 8.35
N MET A 38 9.51 -3.38 9.29
CA MET A 38 8.95 -2.11 9.71
C MET A 38 9.87 -0.98 9.24
N TYR A 39 9.30 0.00 8.54
CA TYR A 39 9.99 1.24 8.14
C TYR A 39 9.30 2.44 8.80
N ASN A 40 10.08 3.23 9.53
CA ASN A 40 9.60 4.43 10.20
C ASN A 40 9.99 5.67 9.39
N PHE A 41 8.97 6.45 9.00
CA PHE A 41 9.11 7.76 8.37
C PHE A 41 8.46 8.82 9.27
N ALA A 42 8.83 10.09 9.11
CA ALA A 42 8.21 11.17 9.87
C ALA A 42 6.70 11.24 9.57
N GLY A 43 5.86 10.88 10.55
CA GLY A 43 4.40 10.85 10.45
C GLY A 43 3.78 9.61 9.78
N CYS A 44 4.59 8.64 9.32
CA CYS A 44 4.11 7.43 8.65
C CYS A 44 4.93 6.20 9.04
N ILE A 45 4.28 5.05 9.25
CA ILE A 45 4.90 3.76 9.55
C ILE A 45 4.45 2.78 8.48
N VAL A 46 5.41 2.11 7.83
CA VAL A 46 5.12 0.99 6.93
C VAL A 46 5.44 -0.30 7.68
N LEU A 47 4.43 -1.13 7.91
CA LEU A 47 4.57 -2.44 8.55
C LEU A 47 4.16 -3.52 7.54
N GLY A 48 5.14 -4.21 6.96
CA GLY A 48 4.93 -5.12 5.84
C GLY A 48 4.30 -4.40 4.66
N ASN A 49 3.09 -4.79 4.29
CA ASN A 49 2.32 -4.19 3.20
C ASN A 49 1.25 -3.20 3.69
N LYS A 50 1.27 -2.85 4.98
CA LYS A 50 0.31 -1.93 5.59
C LYS A 50 0.98 -0.58 5.83
N LEU A 51 0.33 0.48 5.36
CA LEU A 51 0.75 1.86 5.63
C LEU A 51 -0.09 2.40 6.78
N TYR A 52 0.58 2.98 7.77
CA TYR A 52 -0.03 3.67 8.89
C TYR A 52 0.39 5.13 8.85
N LYS A 53 -0.56 6.06 8.91
CA LYS A 53 -0.30 7.50 8.99
C LYS A 53 -0.86 8.00 10.32
N ASN A 54 -0.04 8.65 11.13
CA ASN A 54 -0.44 9.11 12.48
C ASN A 54 -1.06 8.00 13.37
N GLY A 55 -0.64 6.75 13.19
CA GLY A 55 -1.17 5.59 13.93
C GLY A 55 -2.42 4.94 13.34
N GLU A 56 -3.01 5.51 12.28
CA GLU A 56 -4.18 4.94 11.61
C GLU A 56 -3.80 4.19 10.33
N HIS A 57 -4.42 3.04 10.10
CA HIS A 57 -4.19 2.24 8.89
C HIS A 57 -4.80 2.91 7.66
N THR A 58 -3.95 3.30 6.71
CA THR A 58 -4.35 3.92 5.44
C THR A 58 -4.32 2.90 4.30
N PHE A 59 -5.46 2.74 3.61
CA PHE A 59 -5.51 1.99 2.36
C PHE A 59 -4.96 2.86 1.23
N VAL A 60 -3.84 2.45 0.63
CA VAL A 60 -3.32 3.14 -0.57
C VAL A 60 -4.10 2.62 -1.77
N THR A 61 -5.14 3.33 -2.17
CA THR A 61 -5.87 3.04 -3.41
C THR A 61 -5.00 3.48 -4.59
N PHE A 62 -4.35 2.53 -5.25
CA PHE A 62 -3.71 2.78 -6.54
C PHE A 62 -4.81 3.02 -7.57
N HIS A 63 -5.08 4.30 -7.87
CA HIS A 63 -5.93 4.67 -8.99
C HIS A 63 -5.25 4.28 -10.31
N LEU A 64 -5.55 3.07 -10.78
CA LEU A 64 -5.24 2.55 -12.14
C LEU A 64 -5.93 3.34 -13.26
N THR A 65 -6.68 4.40 -12.94
CA THR A 65 -7.46 5.19 -13.90
C THR A 65 -6.61 6.05 -14.84
N THR A 66 -5.36 6.37 -14.48
CA THR A 66 -4.47 7.18 -15.35
C THR A 66 -3.86 6.39 -16.50
N MET A 67 -3.72 5.07 -16.38
CA MET A 67 -3.15 4.22 -17.46
C MET A 67 -4.16 3.95 -18.58
N LEU A 68 -5.45 3.81 -18.26
CA LEU A 68 -6.50 3.61 -19.27
C LEU A 68 -6.81 4.89 -20.07
N SER A 69 -6.63 6.08 -19.49
CA SER A 69 -6.87 7.36 -20.16
C SER A 69 -5.86 7.65 -21.29
N TRP A 70 -4.61 7.21 -21.12
CA TRP A 70 -3.58 7.28 -22.17
C TRP A 70 -3.82 6.30 -23.33
N ILE A 71 -4.33 5.09 -23.05
CA ILE A 71 -4.64 4.09 -24.09
C ILE A 71 -5.83 4.53 -24.96
N ILE A 72 -6.83 5.18 -24.37
CA ILE A 72 -7.98 5.68 -25.14
C ILE A 72 -7.59 6.89 -26.00
N SER A 73 -6.77 7.82 -25.48
CA SER A 73 -6.29 8.98 -26.26
C SER A 73 -5.41 8.58 -27.46
N THR A 74 -4.59 7.55 -27.32
CA THR A 74 -3.75 7.05 -28.43
C THR A 74 -4.55 6.29 -29.48
N LYS A 75 -5.61 5.57 -29.10
CA LYS A 75 -6.52 4.92 -30.07
C LYS A 75 -7.36 5.93 -30.86
N ILE A 76 -7.79 7.04 -30.26
CA ILE A 76 -8.53 8.10 -30.97
C ILE A 76 -7.62 8.81 -31.99
N LEU A 77 -6.36 9.08 -31.65
CA LEU A 77 -5.39 9.68 -32.58
C LEU A 77 -5.06 8.77 -33.78
N LEU A 78 -4.95 7.45 -33.59
CA LEU A 78 -4.63 6.52 -34.67
C LEU A 78 -5.81 6.24 -35.63
N ASN A 79 -7.05 6.30 -35.16
CA ASN A 79 -8.23 6.18 -36.03
C ASN A 79 -8.58 7.47 -36.78
N SER A 80 -7.99 8.62 -36.42
CA SER A 80 -8.21 9.89 -37.12
C SER A 80 -7.25 10.13 -38.30
N ILE A 81 -6.18 9.33 -38.45
CA ILE A 81 -5.20 9.49 -39.55
C ILE A 81 -5.61 8.70 -40.80
N GLY A 82 -6.62 7.83 -40.71
CA GLY A 82 -7.13 7.00 -41.81
C GLY A 82 -8.29 7.58 -42.62
N SER A 83 -8.69 8.84 -42.43
CA SER A 83 -9.73 9.46 -43.27
C SER A 83 -9.69 10.99 -43.21
N ASN A 84 -9.46 11.58 -44.37
CA ASN A 84 -9.84 12.94 -44.78
C ASN A 84 -8.92 14.10 -44.34
N ARG A 85 -8.04 14.48 -45.27
CA ARG A 85 -8.19 15.71 -46.08
C ARG A 85 -8.69 16.98 -45.32
N TRP A 86 -7.72 17.87 -45.02
CA TRP A 86 -7.78 19.35 -44.93
C TRP A 86 -8.13 20.08 -43.61
N ASN A 87 -7.29 21.11 -43.37
CA ASN A 87 -7.46 22.37 -42.62
C ASN A 87 -7.16 22.45 -41.12
N GLY A 88 -6.11 23.24 -40.81
CA GLY A 88 -6.11 24.15 -39.67
C GLY A 88 -5.04 23.92 -38.61
N PHE A 89 -3.84 24.46 -38.81
CA PHE A 89 -2.87 24.73 -37.75
C PHE A 89 -3.45 25.75 -36.75
N PRO A 90 -3.51 25.48 -35.43
CA PRO A 90 -3.55 26.56 -34.44
C PRO A 90 -2.12 27.00 -34.12
N LYS A 91 -1.83 28.30 -34.36
CA LYS A 91 -0.60 28.96 -33.94
C LYS A 91 -0.46 28.87 -32.42
N THR A 92 0.68 28.38 -31.95
CA THR A 92 1.10 28.46 -30.56
C THR A 92 1.42 29.91 -30.22
N HIS A 93 0.73 30.45 -29.21
CA HIS A 93 1.13 31.66 -28.51
C HIS A 93 2.38 31.32 -27.67
N HIS A 94 3.51 31.91 -28.02
CA HIS A 94 4.64 32.09 -27.12
C HIS A 94 4.51 33.46 -26.46
N PHE A 95 4.60 33.48 -25.13
CA PHE A 95 4.97 34.69 -24.37
C PHE A 95 6.42 35.07 -24.66
#